data_AF-A0A5C8P2Q6-F1
#
_entry.id   AF-A0A5C8P2Q6-F1
#
_cell.length_a   1.000
_cell.length_b   1.000
_cell.length_c   1.000
_cell.angle_alpha   90.00
_cell.angle_beta   90.00
_cell.angle_gamma   90.00
#
_symmetry.space_group_name_H-M   'P 1'
#
loop_
_entity.id
_entity.type
_entity.pdbx_description
1 polymer ?
#
loop_
_entity_poly.entity_id
_entity_poly.type
_entity_poly.pdbx_seq_one_letter_code
_entity_poly.pdbx_strand_id
1 'polypeptide(L)'
;MLRSILIVVLTIGVLGTSFWGYKEHQDKNAVLIQAENSYQRSFHELTYYTDLLHDKIGTSLAMNSKSSLSPQLVEIWRISSEALANVGQLPLSLLPFNKTEEFLSNIGDFTYRTAVRDLDKEPLSDKEVASLKDLYEQSKEIKNELRQVQHAVLENDLRWMDVELALATQEEPLDNTIIDGFKTVEKKVEGYAETNMDSPIIGEIGKKQDLTNLDGKKISKKNAITYGKKLFNIKDHKDIQLSQSGEGSDTPLYTLSYEGKDKRAYLDMSVHGGHPISLLIERPIEKKELSLNEGFERAKKYIEENDFKNMSLYQSTEYKQIGVYSFIYEEDDVKIYPDSLEVKIALDNGDILGLTTKNYFINHKERDIPTPDLTKDEALQKVNKNVEILEDSLAVIRNELGEEVLTYEFLGTYGDETYRIFINAMNGKEEKVEKLGSSEMNYSGM
;
A
#
# COMPACT_ATOMS: atom_id res chain seq x y z
N MET A 1 58.15 -3.87 47.09
CA MET A 1 56.72 -4.07 47.42
C MET A 1 55.84 -2.93 46.95
N LEU A 2 56.07 -1.68 47.39
CA LEU A 2 55.25 -0.51 46.95
C LEU A 2 55.16 -0.32 45.43
N ARG A 3 56.27 -0.48 44.70
CA ARG A 3 56.28 -0.37 43.22
C ARG A 3 55.40 -1.44 42.55
N SER A 4 55.44 -2.68 43.02
CA SER A 4 54.65 -3.78 42.46
C SER A 4 53.15 -3.59 42.73
N ILE A 5 52.79 -3.09 43.92
CA ILE A 5 51.40 -2.76 44.27
C ILE A 5 50.87 -1.62 43.38
N LEU A 6 51.68 -0.57 43.18
CA LEU A 6 51.31 0.54 42.30
C LEU A 6 51.08 0.09 40.85
N ILE A 7 51.95 -0.78 40.33
CA ILE A 7 51.80 -1.33 38.96
C ILE A 7 50.51 -2.13 38.85
N VAL A 8 50.18 -2.99 39.82
CA VAL A 8 48.93 -3.76 39.80
C VAL A 8 47.70 -2.85 39.83
N VAL A 9 47.69 -1.82 40.68
CA VAL A 9 46.59 -0.85 40.75
C VAL A 9 46.43 -0.08 39.45
N LEU A 10 47.53 0.38 38.85
CA LEU A 10 47.50 1.08 37.56
C LEU A 10 47.02 0.16 36.43
N THR A 11 47.45 -1.10 36.40
CA THR A 11 46.98 -2.09 35.43
C THR A 11 45.47 -2.33 35.56
N ILE A 12 44.95 -2.46 36.78
CA ILE A 12 43.50 -2.60 37.02
C ILE A 12 42.76 -1.32 36.57
N GLY A 13 43.32 -0.14 36.83
CA GLY A 13 42.75 1.12 36.37
C GLY A 13 42.68 1.24 34.84
N VAL A 14 43.75 0.84 34.14
CA VAL A 14 43.79 0.83 32.67
C VAL A 14 42.80 -0.19 32.10
N LEU A 15 42.72 -1.40 32.68
CA LEU A 15 41.76 -2.42 32.24
C LEU A 15 40.31 -1.98 32.48
N GLY A 16 40.04 -1.38 33.64
CA GLY A 16 38.71 -0.86 33.98
C GLY A 16 38.27 0.28 33.06
N THR A 17 39.15 1.25 32.79
CA THR A 17 38.85 2.37 31.88
C THR A 17 38.74 1.92 30.42
N SER A 18 39.55 0.94 29.99
CA SER A 18 39.44 0.36 28.64
C SER A 18 38.13 -0.40 28.45
N PHE A 19 37.71 -1.19 29.45
CA PHE A 19 36.43 -1.89 29.42
C PHE A 19 35.24 -0.92 29.44
N TRP A 20 35.30 0.10 30.30
CA TRP A 20 34.27 1.14 30.35
C TRP A 20 34.20 1.93 29.04
N GLY A 21 35.33 2.36 28.48
CA GLY A 21 35.36 3.06 27.20
C GLY A 21 34.86 2.21 26.03
N TYR A 22 35.16 0.91 26.02
CA TYR A 22 34.61 -0.01 25.03
C TYR A 22 33.09 -0.16 25.15
N LYS A 23 32.59 -0.33 26.39
CA LYS A 23 31.14 -0.42 26.64
C LYS A 23 30.42 0.87 26.28
N GLU A 24 30.95 2.02 26.70
CA GLU A 24 30.40 3.34 26.37
C GLU A 24 30.36 3.56 24.86
N HIS A 25 31.40 3.13 24.13
CA HIS A 25 31.42 3.20 22.67
C HIS A 25 30.35 2.29 22.02
N GLN A 26 30.13 1.09 22.55
CA GLN A 26 29.07 0.20 22.08
C GLN A 26 27.68 0.77 22.35
N ASP A 27 27.42 1.23 23.58
CA ASP A 27 26.13 1.81 23.98
C ASP A 27 25.84 3.07 23.14
N LYS A 28 26.84 3.93 22.93
CA LYS A 28 26.73 5.09 22.03
C LYS A 28 26.38 4.69 20.60
N ASN A 29 27.09 3.73 20.02
CA ASN A 29 26.81 3.28 18.65
C ASN A 29 25.42 2.66 18.52
N ALA A 30 24.96 1.90 19.52
CA ALA A 30 23.62 1.33 19.54
C ALA A 30 22.54 2.42 19.54
N VAL A 31 22.72 3.47 20.34
CA VAL A 31 21.81 4.63 20.37
C VAL A 31 21.79 5.36 19.03
N LEU A 32 22.95 5.60 18.41
CA LEU A 32 23.04 6.28 17.11
C LEU A 32 22.35 5.48 16.00
N ILE A 33 22.57 4.16 15.96
CA ILE A 33 21.90 3.27 14.99
C ILE A 33 20.39 3.25 15.22
N GLN A 34 19.94 3.21 16.48
CA GLN A 34 18.52 3.24 16.80
C GLN A 34 17.86 4.56 16.37
N ALA A 35 18.52 5.69 16.61
CA ALA A 35 18.03 7.00 16.19
C ALA A 35 17.99 7.11 14.66
N GLU A 36 19.04 6.70 13.96
CA GLU A 36 19.09 6.65 12.50
C GLU A 36 17.95 5.81 11.91
N ASN A 37 17.74 4.60 12.43
CA ASN A 37 16.64 3.74 12.00
C ASN A 37 15.26 4.37 12.27
N SER A 38 15.13 5.10 13.37
CA SER A 38 13.89 5.81 13.69
C SER A 38 13.64 6.96 12.70
N TYR A 39 14.65 7.76 12.38
CA TYR A 39 14.54 8.85 11.41
C TYR A 39 14.23 8.34 10.01
N GLN A 40 14.92 7.29 9.56
CA GLN A 40 14.61 6.65 8.28
C GLN A 40 13.17 6.15 8.24
N ARG A 41 12.73 5.42 9.28
CA ARG A 41 11.34 4.95 9.37
C ARG A 41 10.35 6.10 9.30
N SER A 42 10.49 7.10 10.16
CA SER A 42 9.57 8.24 10.24
C SER A 42 9.52 9.03 8.94
N PHE A 43 10.66 9.19 8.26
CA PHE A 43 10.71 9.87 6.96
C PHE A 43 10.03 9.04 5.85
N HIS A 44 10.25 7.72 5.82
CA HIS A 44 9.57 6.84 4.87
C HIS A 44 8.05 6.81 5.10
N GLU A 45 7.62 6.74 6.36
CA GLU A 45 6.21 6.78 6.75
C GLU A 45 5.57 8.13 6.40
N LEU A 46 6.25 9.25 6.68
CA LEU A 46 5.82 10.59 6.27
C LEU A 46 5.61 10.67 4.75
N THR A 47 6.60 10.22 3.97
CA THR A 47 6.52 10.22 2.51
C THR A 47 5.31 9.43 2.04
N TYR A 48 5.15 8.21 2.56
CA TYR A 48 4.01 7.33 2.26
C TYR A 48 2.66 7.96 2.62
N TYR A 49 2.52 8.50 3.83
CA TYR A 49 1.25 9.12 4.24
C TYR A 49 0.95 10.38 3.44
N THR A 50 1.96 11.12 3.00
CA THR A 50 1.77 12.29 2.12
C THR A 50 1.31 11.87 0.72
N ASP A 51 1.85 10.79 0.16
CA ASP A 51 1.34 10.21 -1.09
C ASP A 51 -0.14 9.82 -0.94
N LEU A 52 -0.46 9.09 0.13
CA LEU A 52 -1.81 8.62 0.40
C LEU A 52 -2.78 9.80 0.62
N LEU A 53 -2.33 10.86 1.30
CA LEU A 53 -3.10 12.07 1.53
C LEU A 53 -3.48 12.73 0.20
N HIS A 54 -2.51 12.91 -0.70
CA HIS A 54 -2.73 13.47 -2.03
C HIS A 54 -3.76 12.65 -2.83
N ASP A 55 -3.62 11.33 -2.83
CA ASP A 55 -4.54 10.44 -3.55
C ASP A 55 -5.96 10.49 -2.96
N LYS A 56 -6.09 10.55 -1.64
CA LYS A 56 -7.39 10.63 -0.96
C LYS A 56 -8.07 11.98 -1.20
N ILE A 57 -7.34 13.09 -1.21
CA ILE A 57 -7.88 14.40 -1.57
C ILE A 57 -8.33 14.40 -3.05
N GLY A 58 -7.51 13.87 -3.95
CA GLY A 58 -7.86 13.75 -5.37
C GLY A 58 -9.11 12.88 -5.59
N THR A 59 -9.26 11.81 -4.81
CA THR A 59 -10.48 10.98 -4.81
C THR A 59 -11.70 11.79 -4.36
N SER A 60 -11.60 12.57 -3.27
CA SER A 60 -12.69 13.44 -2.81
C SER A 60 -13.15 14.45 -3.87
N LEU A 61 -12.23 14.96 -4.69
CA LEU A 61 -12.56 15.90 -5.78
C LEU A 61 -13.32 15.24 -6.94
N ALA A 62 -13.09 13.94 -7.16
CA ALA A 62 -13.77 13.14 -8.18
C ALA A 62 -15.14 12.60 -7.72
N MET A 63 -15.40 12.59 -6.41
CA MET A 63 -16.68 12.16 -5.83
C MET A 63 -17.81 13.16 -6.09
N ASN A 64 -19.04 12.66 -6.21
CA ASN A 64 -20.25 13.46 -6.32
C ASN A 64 -21.19 13.30 -5.11
N SER A 65 -21.14 12.15 -4.43
CA SER A 65 -22.05 11.85 -3.33
C SER A 65 -21.59 12.49 -2.03
N LYS A 66 -22.49 13.28 -1.48
CA LYS A 66 -22.35 13.92 -0.17
C LYS A 66 -22.23 12.89 0.96
N SER A 67 -23.03 11.81 0.90
CA SER A 67 -23.00 10.71 1.88
C SER A 67 -21.69 9.90 1.89
N SER A 68 -20.98 9.83 0.77
CA SER A 68 -19.74 9.06 0.62
C SER A 68 -18.50 9.92 0.90
N LEU A 69 -18.65 11.25 0.79
CA LEU A 69 -17.58 12.21 1.02
C LEU A 69 -17.19 12.35 2.50
N SER A 70 -18.15 12.25 3.45
CA SER A 70 -17.85 12.34 4.88
C SER A 70 -16.86 11.26 5.35
N PRO A 71 -17.09 9.95 5.09
CA PRO A 71 -16.10 8.91 5.42
C PRO A 71 -14.71 9.16 4.81
N GLN A 72 -14.67 9.62 3.56
CA GLN A 72 -13.41 9.93 2.89
C GLN A 72 -12.65 11.09 3.56
N LEU A 73 -13.36 12.13 4.02
CA LEU A 73 -12.77 13.25 4.75
C LEU A 73 -12.27 12.84 6.15
N VAL A 74 -12.96 11.93 6.84
CA VAL A 74 -12.45 11.33 8.10
C VAL A 74 -11.14 10.59 7.85
N GLU A 75 -11.04 9.83 6.75
CA GLU A 75 -9.82 9.11 6.40
C GLU A 75 -8.67 10.07 6.08
N ILE A 76 -8.93 11.18 5.37
CA ILE A 76 -7.94 12.23 5.13
C ILE A 76 -7.43 12.84 6.45
N TRP A 77 -8.33 13.10 7.42
CA TRP A 77 -7.95 13.59 8.75
C TRP A 77 -7.09 12.59 9.53
N ARG A 78 -7.43 11.30 9.46
CA ARG A 78 -6.64 10.24 10.09
C ARG A 78 -5.23 10.20 9.48
N ILE A 79 -5.13 10.19 8.14
CA ILE A 79 -3.84 10.13 7.43
C ILE A 79 -3.00 11.37 7.71
N SER A 80 -3.60 12.56 7.73
CA SER A 80 -2.86 13.79 8.04
C SER A 80 -2.30 13.76 9.46
N SER A 81 -3.03 13.17 10.42
CA SER A 81 -2.56 12.97 11.79
C SER A 81 -1.38 11.98 11.87
N GLU A 82 -1.41 10.89 11.11
CA GLU A 82 -0.29 9.93 11.01
C GLU A 82 0.95 10.56 10.35
N ALA A 83 0.75 11.36 9.32
CA ALA A 83 1.82 12.12 8.68
C ALA A 83 2.43 13.12 9.67
N LEU A 84 1.60 13.88 10.39
CA LEU A 84 2.03 14.88 11.37
C LEU A 84 2.85 14.23 12.51
N ALA A 85 2.40 13.09 13.01
CA ALA A 85 3.12 12.33 14.03
C ALA A 85 4.51 11.84 13.55
N ASN A 86 4.65 11.59 12.25
CA ASN A 86 5.91 11.19 11.64
C ASN A 86 6.85 12.36 11.33
N VAL A 87 6.33 13.51 10.87
CA VAL A 87 7.13 14.75 10.79
C VAL A 87 7.72 15.08 12.16
N GLY A 88 6.90 14.98 13.21
CA GLY A 88 7.33 15.32 14.57
C GLY A 88 8.43 14.42 15.16
N GLN A 89 8.70 13.28 14.53
CA GLN A 89 9.77 12.34 14.94
C GLN A 89 11.08 12.55 14.18
N LEU A 90 11.09 13.39 13.13
CA LEU A 90 12.32 13.80 12.46
C LEU A 90 13.17 14.66 13.39
N PRO A 91 14.47 14.89 13.12
CA PRO A 91 15.31 15.76 13.93
C PRO A 91 14.85 17.24 13.83
N LEU A 92 13.76 17.56 14.53
CA LEU A 92 13.06 18.86 14.50
C LEU A 92 13.87 20.02 15.08
N SER A 93 14.87 19.73 15.92
CA SER A 93 15.66 20.77 16.60
C SER A 93 16.52 21.59 15.64
N LEU A 94 16.77 21.09 14.42
CA LEU A 94 17.78 21.63 13.52
C LEU A 94 17.32 21.83 12.07
N LEU A 95 16.17 21.26 11.69
CA LEU A 95 15.57 21.42 10.35
C LEU A 95 14.24 22.18 10.44
N PRO A 96 13.95 23.10 9.49
CA PRO A 96 12.64 23.73 9.42
C PRO A 96 11.63 22.69 8.94
N PHE A 97 10.72 22.24 9.79
CA PHE A 97 9.59 21.37 9.43
C PHE A 97 8.24 22.00 9.76
N ASN A 98 8.28 23.21 10.30
CA ASN A 98 7.14 23.90 10.87
C ASN A 98 6.05 24.19 9.82
N LYS A 99 6.42 24.33 8.54
CA LYS A 99 5.44 24.55 7.47
C LYS A 99 4.79 23.26 7.03
N THR A 100 5.54 22.18 6.88
CA THR A 100 4.96 20.85 6.62
C THR A 100 4.00 20.42 7.74
N GLU A 101 4.36 20.66 9.01
CA GLU A 101 3.46 20.42 10.15
C GLU A 101 2.18 21.28 10.08
N GLU A 102 2.32 22.58 9.80
CA GLU A 102 1.20 23.51 9.64
C GLU A 102 0.24 23.07 8.51
N PHE A 103 0.77 22.66 7.37
CA PHE A 103 0.00 22.13 6.25
C PHE A 103 -0.79 20.87 6.63
N LEU A 104 -0.14 19.89 7.25
CA LEU A 104 -0.77 18.63 7.66
C LEU A 104 -1.86 18.87 8.72
N SER A 105 -1.62 19.79 9.64
CA SER A 105 -2.63 20.23 10.62
C SER A 105 -3.83 20.85 9.92
N ASN A 106 -3.60 21.81 9.02
CA ASN A 106 -4.66 22.51 8.30
C ASN A 106 -5.55 21.57 7.48
N ILE A 107 -4.96 20.54 6.85
CA ILE A 107 -5.72 19.49 6.17
C ILE A 107 -6.60 18.75 7.15
N GLY A 108 -6.02 18.27 8.26
CA GLY A 108 -6.75 17.51 9.27
C GLY A 108 -7.94 18.29 9.82
N ASP A 109 -7.74 19.56 10.14
CA ASP A 109 -8.77 20.43 10.70
C ASP A 109 -9.90 20.70 9.71
N PHE A 110 -9.53 21.00 8.45
CA PHE A 110 -10.49 21.22 7.38
C PHE A 110 -11.35 19.96 7.16
N THR A 111 -10.72 18.80 6.96
CA THR A 111 -11.47 17.59 6.61
C THR A 111 -12.28 17.06 7.78
N TYR A 112 -11.80 17.13 9.01
CA TYR A 112 -12.59 16.75 10.19
C TYR A 112 -13.85 17.61 10.33
N ARG A 113 -13.70 18.95 10.31
CA ARG A 113 -14.83 19.88 10.45
C ARG A 113 -15.90 19.64 9.41
N THR A 114 -15.49 19.36 8.18
CA THR A 114 -16.41 19.09 7.08
C THR A 114 -17.01 17.69 7.17
N ALA A 115 -16.27 16.69 7.64
CA ALA A 115 -16.75 15.32 7.77
C ALA A 115 -17.84 15.14 8.83
N VAL A 116 -17.75 15.86 9.96
CA VAL A 116 -18.72 15.75 11.08
C VAL A 116 -20.08 16.41 10.80
N ARG A 117 -20.19 17.14 9.69
CA ARG A 117 -21.43 17.74 9.21
C ARG A 117 -22.26 16.74 8.41
N ASP A 118 -23.58 16.88 8.45
CA ASP A 118 -24.49 16.17 7.55
C ASP A 118 -24.37 16.76 6.14
N LEU A 119 -23.47 16.20 5.33
CA LEU A 119 -23.19 16.71 3.99
C LEU A 119 -24.38 16.58 3.04
N ASP A 120 -25.33 15.66 3.30
CA ASP A 120 -26.54 15.54 2.48
C ASP A 120 -27.39 16.82 2.57
N LYS A 121 -27.51 17.37 3.77
CA LYS A 121 -28.21 18.64 4.04
C LYS A 121 -27.34 19.87 3.77
N GLU A 122 -26.07 19.82 4.16
CA GLU A 122 -25.12 20.91 4.05
C GLU A 122 -23.89 20.48 3.24
N PRO A 123 -23.98 20.46 1.90
CA PRO A 123 -22.88 20.03 1.05
C PRO A 123 -21.68 20.96 1.13
N LEU A 124 -20.55 20.51 0.55
CA LEU A 124 -19.44 21.40 0.30
C LEU A 124 -19.91 22.66 -0.44
N SER A 125 -19.56 23.80 0.11
CA SER A 125 -19.65 25.08 -0.59
C SER A 125 -18.56 25.18 -1.67
N ASP A 126 -18.77 26.02 -2.67
CA ASP A 126 -17.77 26.27 -3.72
C ASP A 126 -16.40 26.69 -3.15
N LYS A 127 -16.40 27.37 -1.99
CA LYS A 127 -15.18 27.73 -1.27
C LYS A 127 -14.46 26.52 -0.70
N GLU A 128 -15.19 25.58 -0.08
CA GLU A 128 -14.61 24.35 0.45
C GLU A 128 -14.09 23.44 -0.67
N VAL A 129 -14.78 23.41 -1.82
CA VAL A 129 -14.28 22.72 -3.03
C VAL A 129 -13.00 23.38 -3.55
N ALA A 130 -12.93 24.71 -3.60
CA ALA A 130 -11.71 25.42 -3.98
C ALA A 130 -10.56 25.12 -2.99
N SER A 131 -10.83 25.12 -1.69
CA SER A 131 -9.85 24.74 -0.67
C SER A 131 -9.35 23.30 -0.87
N LEU A 132 -10.22 22.33 -1.17
CA LEU A 132 -9.79 20.96 -1.49
C LEU A 132 -8.88 20.87 -2.72
N LYS A 133 -9.15 21.68 -3.75
CA LYS A 133 -8.26 21.76 -4.93
C LYS A 133 -6.92 22.36 -4.59
N ASP A 134 -6.89 23.42 -3.78
CA ASP A 134 -5.65 24.04 -3.35
C ASP A 134 -4.82 23.06 -2.49
N LEU A 135 -5.47 22.31 -1.60
CA LEU A 135 -4.84 21.26 -0.80
C LEU A 135 -4.33 20.09 -1.67
N TYR A 136 -5.05 19.76 -2.75
CA TYR A 136 -4.62 18.74 -3.71
C TYR A 136 -3.33 19.14 -4.43
N GLU A 137 -3.24 20.38 -4.92
CA GLU A 137 -2.02 20.89 -5.56
C GLU A 137 -0.87 21.03 -4.57
N GLN A 138 -1.11 21.56 -3.37
CA GLN A 138 -0.09 21.67 -2.32
C GLN A 138 0.44 20.28 -1.91
N SER A 139 -0.44 19.30 -1.70
CA SER A 139 -0.02 17.93 -1.40
C SER A 139 0.79 17.31 -2.54
N LYS A 140 0.47 17.63 -3.81
CA LYS A 140 1.25 17.19 -4.98
C LYS A 140 2.68 17.72 -4.93
N GLU A 141 2.85 19.01 -4.66
CA GLU A 141 4.16 19.64 -4.56
C GLU A 141 4.97 19.03 -3.41
N ILE A 142 4.41 18.98 -2.20
CA ILE A 142 5.09 18.43 -1.01
C ILE A 142 5.47 16.97 -1.22
N LYS A 143 4.56 16.16 -1.77
CA LYS A 143 4.82 14.76 -2.12
C LYS A 143 6.03 14.61 -3.03
N ASN A 144 6.08 15.40 -4.11
CA ASN A 144 7.16 15.31 -5.08
C ASN A 144 8.50 15.73 -4.47
N GLU A 145 8.53 16.79 -3.66
CA GLU A 145 9.73 17.27 -2.97
C GLU A 145 10.23 16.23 -1.92
N LEU A 146 9.33 15.63 -1.13
CA LEU A 146 9.68 14.54 -0.22
C LEU A 146 10.25 13.32 -0.97
N ARG A 147 9.70 13.00 -2.14
CA ARG A 147 10.21 11.92 -3.01
C ARG A 147 11.59 12.24 -3.57
N GLN A 148 11.87 13.49 -3.91
CA GLN A 148 13.21 13.92 -4.33
C GLN A 148 14.23 13.80 -3.19
N VAL A 149 13.87 14.24 -1.97
CA VAL A 149 14.72 14.03 -0.78
C VAL A 149 14.96 12.54 -0.54
N GLN A 150 13.91 11.72 -0.62
CA GLN A 150 14.02 10.27 -0.46
C GLN A 150 14.96 9.65 -1.49
N HIS A 151 14.86 10.06 -2.74
CA HIS A 151 15.74 9.60 -3.80
C HIS A 151 17.20 9.96 -3.50
N ALA A 152 17.48 11.21 -3.16
CA ALA A 152 18.83 11.68 -2.88
C ALA A 152 19.47 11.00 -1.64
N VAL A 153 18.68 10.76 -0.59
CA VAL A 153 19.13 10.03 0.61
C VAL A 153 19.54 8.61 0.27
N LEU A 154 18.73 7.91 -0.52
CA LEU A 154 18.99 6.52 -0.92
C LEU A 154 20.13 6.40 -1.94
N GLU A 155 20.25 7.35 -2.86
CA GLU A 155 21.29 7.33 -3.90
C GLU A 155 22.68 7.61 -3.32
N ASN A 156 22.77 8.54 -2.36
CA ASN A 156 24.04 9.00 -1.81
C ASN A 156 24.38 8.39 -0.43
N ASP A 157 23.62 7.36 0.00
CA ASP A 157 23.77 6.70 1.31
C ASP A 157 23.85 7.69 2.48
N LEU A 158 23.04 8.76 2.43
CA LEU A 158 23.09 9.85 3.41
C LEU A 158 22.48 9.39 4.74
N ARG A 159 23.12 9.77 5.85
CA ARG A 159 22.66 9.45 7.20
C ARG A 159 22.04 10.67 7.85
N TRP A 160 20.83 10.52 8.38
CA TRP A 160 20.10 11.58 9.08
C TRP A 160 20.87 12.10 10.30
N MET A 161 21.57 11.20 10.99
CA MET A 161 22.42 11.53 12.13
C MET A 161 23.62 12.42 11.76
N ASP A 162 24.16 12.28 10.55
CA ASP A 162 25.28 13.13 10.09
C ASP A 162 24.81 14.57 9.87
N VAL A 163 23.59 14.73 9.36
CA VAL A 163 22.94 16.03 9.20
C VAL A 163 22.67 16.69 10.55
N GLU A 164 22.13 15.92 11.51
CA GLU A 164 21.89 16.41 12.87
C GLU A 164 23.19 16.85 13.56
N LEU A 165 24.26 16.05 13.44
CA LEU A 165 25.56 16.38 14.01
C LEU A 165 26.18 17.63 13.36
N ALA A 166 26.11 17.76 12.03
CA ALA A 166 26.63 18.93 11.33
C ALA A 166 25.89 20.21 11.74
N LEU A 167 24.56 20.16 11.81
CA LEU A 167 23.75 21.29 12.26
C LEU A 167 24.01 21.66 13.73
N ALA A 168 24.24 20.69 14.61
CA ALA A 168 24.55 20.93 16.02
C ALA A 168 25.94 21.53 16.25
N THR A 169 26.89 21.26 15.35
CA THR A 169 28.29 21.70 15.45
C THR A 169 28.59 22.99 14.69
N GLN A 170 27.64 23.52 13.92
CA GLN A 170 27.82 24.69 13.03
C GLN A 170 28.94 24.51 11.99
N GLU A 171 29.34 23.27 11.72
CA GLU A 171 30.24 22.95 10.62
C GLU A 171 29.40 22.81 9.34
N GLU A 172 29.86 23.39 8.23
CA GLU A 172 29.16 23.19 6.95
C GLU A 172 29.15 21.69 6.61
N PRO A 173 27.98 21.08 6.37
CA PRO A 173 27.90 19.70 5.97
C PRO A 173 28.71 19.48 4.68
N LEU A 174 29.40 18.34 4.59
CA LEU A 174 30.09 17.92 3.35
C LEU A 174 29.11 17.70 2.18
N ASP A 175 27.81 17.51 2.47
CA ASP A 175 26.71 17.41 1.51
C ASP A 175 25.41 18.00 2.10
N ASN A 176 24.88 19.06 1.48
CA ASN A 176 23.69 19.81 1.95
C ASN A 176 22.36 19.29 1.38
N THR A 177 22.36 18.19 0.63
CA THR A 177 21.20 17.76 -0.17
C THR A 177 19.93 17.49 0.67
N ILE A 178 20.06 16.90 1.85
CA ILE A 178 18.93 16.70 2.77
C ILE A 178 18.35 18.05 3.23
N ILE A 179 19.23 18.95 3.69
CA ILE A 179 18.84 20.26 4.22
C ILE A 179 18.20 21.12 3.12
N ASP A 180 18.79 21.12 1.92
CA ASP A 180 18.33 21.93 0.80
C ASP A 180 17.02 21.40 0.21
N GLY A 181 16.85 20.08 0.16
CA GLY A 181 15.58 19.46 -0.18
C GLY A 181 14.47 19.84 0.80
N PHE A 182 14.71 19.77 2.11
CA PHE A 182 13.71 20.22 3.10
C PHE A 182 13.45 21.72 3.09
N LYS A 183 14.47 22.56 2.91
CA LYS A 183 14.26 24.00 2.71
C LYS A 183 13.38 24.27 1.49
N THR A 184 13.50 23.44 0.44
CA THR A 184 12.65 23.53 -0.75
C THR A 184 11.22 23.13 -0.44
N VAL A 185 11.01 22.00 0.26
CA VAL A 185 9.70 21.60 0.80
C VAL A 185 9.08 22.76 1.59
N GLU A 186 9.78 23.28 2.61
CA GLU A 186 9.26 24.32 3.49
C GLU A 186 8.94 25.63 2.77
N LYS A 187 9.80 26.05 1.82
CA LYS A 187 9.58 27.27 1.04
C LYS A 187 8.35 27.15 0.13
N LYS A 188 8.07 25.94 -0.37
CA LYS A 188 6.85 25.67 -1.15
C LYS A 188 5.61 25.75 -0.28
N VAL A 189 5.70 25.30 0.97
CA VAL A 189 4.59 25.37 1.93
C VAL A 189 4.38 26.79 2.51
N GLU A 190 5.44 27.59 2.65
CA GLU A 190 5.38 28.97 3.18
C GLU A 190 4.44 29.90 2.39
N GLY A 191 4.18 29.60 1.10
CA GLY A 191 3.25 30.36 0.26
C GLY A 191 1.77 30.31 0.68
N TYR A 192 1.39 29.50 1.67
CA TYR A 192 -0.01 29.11 1.89
C TYR A 192 -0.53 29.23 3.34
N ALA A 193 0.17 29.89 4.25
CA ALA A 193 -0.18 29.88 5.68
C ALA A 193 -1.08 31.05 6.14
N GLU A 194 -2.34 30.77 6.52
CA GLU A 194 -3.06 31.43 7.64
C GLU A 194 -4.27 30.59 8.15
N THR A 195 -4.24 30.16 9.43
CA THR A 195 -5.26 30.23 10.51
C THR A 195 -5.34 28.98 11.42
N ASN A 196 -5.30 29.23 12.74
CA ASN A 196 -5.21 28.25 13.85
C ASN A 196 -6.58 27.81 14.42
N MET A 197 -6.69 26.61 15.04
CA MET A 197 -7.29 26.31 16.38
C MET A 197 -7.51 24.81 16.68
N ASP A 198 -7.24 24.36 17.93
CA ASP A 198 -7.13 22.96 18.43
C ASP A 198 -8.43 22.20 18.83
N SER A 199 -8.49 20.85 18.61
CA SER A 199 -9.16 19.84 19.49
C SER A 199 -9.01 18.34 19.05
N PRO A 200 -9.36 17.31 19.89
CA PRO A 200 -8.84 15.91 19.81
C PRO A 200 -9.76 14.77 19.24
N ILE A 201 -9.18 13.55 19.12
CA ILE A 201 -9.47 12.34 18.28
C ILE A 201 -10.24 11.17 18.99
N ILE A 202 -11.04 10.35 18.25
CA ILE A 202 -11.30 8.87 18.48
C ILE A 202 -11.66 8.12 17.15
N GLY A 203 -11.27 6.83 17.02
CA GLY A 203 -11.80 5.83 16.05
C GLY A 203 -11.66 4.34 16.50
N GLU A 204 -12.37 3.39 15.85
CA GLU A 204 -12.23 1.90 15.92
C GLU A 204 -12.71 1.20 14.60
N ILE A 205 -11.97 0.26 13.94
CA ILE A 205 -11.78 -1.24 14.02
C ILE A 205 -12.71 -2.11 13.11
N GLY A 206 -12.11 -3.07 12.36
CA GLY A 206 -12.77 -4.08 11.49
C GLY A 206 -12.52 -5.58 11.86
N LYS A 207 -13.34 -6.51 11.30
CA LYS A 207 -13.47 -7.96 11.62
C LYS A 207 -12.82 -8.94 10.61
N LYS A 208 -12.59 -10.20 11.03
CA LYS A 208 -12.01 -11.36 10.29
C LYS A 208 -13.07 -12.19 9.54
N GLN A 209 -12.74 -12.82 8.40
CA GLN A 209 -13.62 -13.69 7.56
C GLN A 209 -12.96 -15.04 7.18
N ASP A 210 -13.78 -16.09 7.01
CA ASP A 210 -13.38 -17.51 6.78
C ASP A 210 -13.47 -17.97 5.31
N LEU A 211 -12.73 -19.02 4.91
CA LEU A 211 -12.78 -19.63 3.56
C LEU A 211 -13.94 -20.63 3.46
N THR A 212 -14.96 -20.33 2.64
CA THR A 212 -16.20 -21.12 2.59
C THR A 212 -16.35 -22.01 1.36
N ASN A 213 -15.68 -21.71 0.24
CA ASN A 213 -15.99 -22.29 -1.08
C ASN A 213 -14.96 -23.35 -1.53
N LEU A 214 -14.60 -24.27 -0.63
CA LEU A 214 -13.57 -25.28 -0.88
C LEU A 214 -14.19 -26.65 -1.18
N ASP A 215 -14.85 -26.72 -2.34
CA ASP A 215 -15.48 -27.95 -2.79
C ASP A 215 -14.49 -28.97 -3.32
N GLY A 216 -14.86 -30.24 -3.24
CA GLY A 216 -14.16 -31.35 -3.86
C GLY A 216 -13.69 -32.42 -2.89
N LYS A 217 -13.19 -33.52 -3.47
CA LYS A 217 -12.70 -34.66 -2.68
C LYS A 217 -11.45 -34.26 -1.91
N LYS A 218 -11.29 -34.86 -0.72
CA LYS A 218 -10.07 -34.72 0.05
C LYS A 218 -8.88 -35.26 -0.75
N ILE A 219 -7.87 -34.41 -0.95
CA ILE A 219 -6.63 -34.82 -1.60
C ILE A 219 -5.67 -35.44 -0.59
N SER A 220 -4.85 -36.39 -1.06
CA SER A 220 -3.82 -37.00 -0.21
C SER A 220 -2.57 -36.12 -0.11
N LYS A 221 -1.80 -36.25 0.97
CA LYS A 221 -0.48 -35.60 1.12
C LYS A 221 0.45 -35.89 -0.06
N LYS A 222 0.40 -37.10 -0.62
CA LYS A 222 1.21 -37.49 -1.79
C LYS A 222 0.82 -36.70 -3.04
N ASN A 223 -0.49 -36.51 -3.26
CA ASN A 223 -0.98 -35.70 -4.38
C ASN A 223 -0.59 -34.24 -4.17
N ALA A 224 -0.69 -33.73 -2.94
CA ALA A 224 -0.26 -32.39 -2.59
C ALA A 224 1.21 -32.14 -2.91
N ILE A 225 2.10 -33.04 -2.47
CA ILE A 225 3.54 -32.98 -2.81
C ILE A 225 3.74 -33.03 -4.32
N THR A 226 3.02 -33.89 -5.03
CA THR A 226 3.15 -34.02 -6.50
C THR A 226 2.77 -32.71 -7.21
N TYR A 227 1.70 -32.07 -6.76
CA TYR A 227 1.26 -30.77 -7.27
C TYR A 227 2.29 -29.67 -6.95
N GLY A 228 2.74 -29.58 -5.70
CA GLY A 228 3.78 -28.64 -5.28
C GLY A 228 5.09 -28.77 -6.07
N LYS A 229 5.53 -29.99 -6.38
CA LYS A 229 6.73 -30.22 -7.22
C LYS A 229 6.60 -29.63 -8.61
N LYS A 230 5.41 -29.75 -9.23
CA LYS A 230 5.13 -29.19 -10.55
C LYS A 230 5.23 -27.67 -10.49
N LEU A 231 4.61 -27.04 -9.49
CA LEU A 231 4.61 -25.58 -9.34
C LEU A 231 6.00 -25.01 -8.97
N PHE A 232 6.72 -25.64 -8.05
CA PHE A 232 8.05 -25.19 -7.65
C PHE A 232 9.12 -25.46 -8.73
N ASN A 233 8.75 -26.23 -9.76
CA ASN A 233 9.62 -26.71 -10.83
C ASN A 233 10.88 -27.39 -10.25
N ILE A 234 10.67 -28.39 -9.38
CA ILE A 234 11.74 -29.15 -8.72
C ILE A 234 11.66 -30.65 -9.01
N LYS A 235 12.84 -31.31 -9.06
CA LYS A 235 12.96 -32.72 -9.46
C LYS A 235 12.76 -33.69 -8.29
N ASP A 236 13.34 -33.43 -7.11
CA ASP A 236 13.20 -34.31 -5.93
C ASP A 236 12.12 -33.81 -4.96
N HIS A 237 11.39 -34.75 -4.37
CA HIS A 237 10.35 -34.54 -3.37
C HIS A 237 10.90 -34.43 -1.94
N LYS A 238 12.13 -34.93 -1.70
CA LYS A 238 12.74 -34.95 -0.37
C LYS A 238 13.00 -33.56 0.22
N ASP A 239 13.01 -32.55 -0.65
CA ASP A 239 13.28 -31.17 -0.28
C ASP A 239 12.00 -30.38 0.03
N ILE A 240 10.82 -31.00 -0.13
CA ILE A 240 9.53 -30.38 0.24
C ILE A 240 9.18 -30.80 1.67
N GLN A 241 9.04 -29.81 2.54
CA GLN A 241 8.40 -29.99 3.84
C GLN A 241 6.89 -29.79 3.66
N LEU A 242 6.09 -30.71 4.18
CA LEU A 242 4.64 -30.62 4.19
C LEU A 242 4.15 -30.60 5.64
N SER A 243 3.42 -29.55 5.99
CA SER A 243 2.62 -29.46 7.21
C SER A 243 1.13 -29.41 6.86
N GLN A 244 0.30 -29.67 7.85
CA GLN A 244 -1.15 -29.53 7.75
C GLN A 244 -1.60 -28.63 8.89
N SER A 245 -2.61 -27.80 8.63
CA SER A 245 -3.23 -26.95 9.66
C SER A 245 -3.60 -27.74 10.92
N GLY A 246 -3.30 -27.19 12.09
CA GLY A 246 -3.54 -27.81 13.40
C GLY A 246 -5.01 -27.86 13.81
N GLU A 247 -5.29 -28.52 14.94
CA GLU A 247 -6.62 -28.53 15.57
C GLU A 247 -7.05 -27.10 15.93
N GLY A 248 -8.21 -26.66 15.44
CA GLY A 248 -8.73 -25.30 15.63
C GLY A 248 -8.63 -24.37 14.41
N SER A 249 -8.08 -24.83 13.28
CA SER A 249 -8.18 -24.11 12.00
C SER A 249 -9.57 -24.27 11.39
N ASP A 250 -10.27 -23.18 11.13
CA ASP A 250 -11.60 -23.19 10.48
C ASP A 250 -11.55 -23.78 9.06
N THR A 251 -10.37 -23.77 8.44
CA THR A 251 -10.14 -24.33 7.11
C THR A 251 -8.94 -25.28 7.11
N PRO A 252 -9.10 -26.56 6.70
CA PRO A 252 -7.99 -27.49 6.63
C PRO A 252 -7.12 -27.23 5.38
N LEU A 253 -5.84 -26.88 5.61
CA LEU A 253 -4.86 -26.58 4.56
C LEU A 253 -3.65 -27.51 4.64
N TYR A 254 -3.07 -27.82 3.48
CA TYR A 254 -1.70 -28.32 3.35
C TYR A 254 -0.79 -27.15 3.03
N THR A 255 0.25 -26.97 3.84
CA THR A 255 1.32 -25.99 3.60
C THR A 255 2.55 -26.75 3.15
N LEU A 256 3.03 -26.43 1.96
CA LEU A 256 4.24 -26.99 1.37
C LEU A 256 5.30 -25.89 1.33
N SER A 257 6.48 -26.17 1.86
CA SER A 257 7.63 -25.29 1.75
C SER A 257 8.83 -26.01 1.14
N TYR A 258 9.60 -25.26 0.37
CA TYR A 258 10.85 -25.69 -0.24
C TYR A 258 11.91 -24.61 -0.01
N GLU A 259 13.09 -25.03 0.44
CA GLU A 259 14.25 -24.16 0.60
C GLU A 259 15.46 -24.79 -0.11
N GLY A 260 15.80 -24.22 -1.25
CA GLY A 260 17.03 -24.51 -1.98
C GLY A 260 18.07 -23.41 -1.76
N LYS A 261 19.20 -23.50 -2.48
CA LYS A 261 20.30 -22.53 -2.39
C LYS A 261 19.88 -21.12 -2.80
N ASP A 262 19.22 -20.99 -3.96
CA ASP A 262 18.84 -19.72 -4.58
C ASP A 262 17.33 -19.67 -4.90
N LYS A 263 16.53 -20.57 -4.31
CA LYS A 263 15.09 -20.63 -4.53
C LYS A 263 14.37 -21.00 -3.24
N ARG A 264 13.36 -20.24 -2.89
CA ARG A 264 12.40 -20.57 -1.82
C ARG A 264 11.01 -20.63 -2.41
N ALA A 265 10.20 -21.56 -1.93
CA ALA A 265 8.82 -21.66 -2.38
C ALA A 265 7.89 -22.05 -1.24
N TYR A 266 6.70 -21.46 -1.24
CA TYR A 266 5.64 -21.69 -0.28
C TYR A 266 4.32 -21.84 -1.02
N LEU A 267 3.55 -22.86 -0.66
CA LEU A 267 2.22 -23.12 -1.22
C LEU A 267 1.28 -23.51 -0.08
N ASP A 268 0.21 -22.75 0.09
CA ASP A 268 -0.95 -23.15 0.85
C ASP A 268 -2.03 -23.67 -0.09
N MET A 269 -2.52 -24.86 0.18
CA MET A 269 -3.48 -25.54 -0.67
C MET A 269 -4.58 -26.18 0.18
N SER A 270 -5.83 -26.10 -0.28
CA SER A 270 -6.95 -26.69 0.44
C SER A 270 -6.85 -28.22 0.48
N VAL A 271 -7.18 -28.80 1.63
CA VAL A 271 -7.27 -30.26 1.78
C VAL A 271 -8.43 -30.81 0.94
N HIS A 272 -9.50 -30.04 0.78
CA HIS A 272 -10.66 -30.37 -0.06
C HIS A 272 -10.52 -29.72 -1.44
N GLY A 273 -10.62 -30.53 -2.50
CA GLY A 273 -10.46 -30.06 -3.88
C GLY A 273 -8.99 -29.94 -4.33
N GLY A 274 -8.07 -29.61 -3.42
CA GLY A 274 -6.66 -29.41 -3.78
C GLY A 274 -6.41 -28.07 -4.47
N HIS A 275 -7.17 -27.04 -4.08
CA HIS A 275 -7.11 -25.72 -4.68
C HIS A 275 -5.94 -24.92 -4.12
N PRO A 276 -5.08 -24.32 -4.96
CA PRO A 276 -4.01 -23.45 -4.49
C PRO A 276 -4.61 -22.15 -3.95
N ILE A 277 -4.38 -21.86 -2.66
CA ILE A 277 -4.91 -20.67 -1.96
C ILE A 277 -3.90 -19.53 -2.02
N SER A 278 -2.63 -19.84 -1.78
CA SER A 278 -1.52 -18.91 -1.82
C SER A 278 -0.28 -19.61 -2.35
N LEU A 279 0.42 -18.99 -3.29
CA LEU A 279 1.71 -19.44 -3.82
C LEU A 279 2.67 -18.27 -3.75
N LEU A 280 3.90 -18.53 -3.31
CA LEU A 280 5.01 -17.61 -3.42
C LEU A 280 6.28 -18.39 -3.77
N ILE A 281 6.94 -18.00 -4.85
CA ILE A 281 8.21 -18.55 -5.29
C ILE A 281 9.19 -17.38 -5.40
N GLU A 282 10.20 -17.41 -4.55
CA GLU A 282 11.30 -16.46 -4.55
C GLU A 282 12.48 -17.11 -5.27
N ARG A 283 12.97 -16.44 -6.32
CA ARG A 283 14.19 -16.79 -7.06
C ARG A 283 14.80 -15.53 -7.67
N PRO A 284 16.10 -15.52 -8.00
CA PRO A 284 16.66 -14.54 -8.90
C PRO A 284 15.89 -14.51 -10.23
N ILE A 285 15.56 -13.31 -10.68
CA ILE A 285 14.91 -13.06 -11.96
C ILE A 285 15.98 -12.50 -12.89
N GLU A 286 16.20 -13.22 -13.98
CA GLU A 286 17.16 -12.82 -15.01
C GLU A 286 16.59 -11.65 -15.83
N LYS A 287 17.27 -11.31 -16.92
CA LYS A 287 16.83 -10.22 -17.80
C LYS A 287 15.43 -10.50 -18.35
N LYS A 288 14.59 -9.46 -18.38
CA LYS A 288 13.27 -9.49 -19.03
C LYS A 288 13.38 -9.92 -20.51
N GLU A 289 12.67 -10.99 -20.86
CA GLU A 289 12.53 -11.51 -22.22
C GLU A 289 11.07 -11.48 -22.72
N LEU A 290 10.10 -11.27 -21.81
CA LEU A 290 8.68 -11.19 -22.11
C LEU A 290 8.14 -9.77 -21.87
N SER A 291 7.26 -9.31 -22.75
CA SER A 291 6.42 -8.14 -22.52
C SER A 291 5.37 -8.39 -21.43
N LEU A 292 4.81 -7.31 -20.88
CA LEU A 292 3.69 -7.40 -19.92
C LEU A 292 2.47 -8.11 -20.54
N ASN A 293 2.22 -7.92 -21.84
CA ASN A 293 1.15 -8.63 -22.53
C ASN A 293 1.42 -10.14 -22.68
N GLU A 294 2.66 -10.53 -22.99
CA GLU A 294 3.02 -11.95 -23.04
C GLU A 294 2.94 -12.60 -21.66
N GLY A 295 3.33 -11.88 -20.60
CA GLY A 295 3.15 -12.34 -19.23
C GLY A 295 1.66 -12.47 -18.85
N PHE A 296 0.80 -11.58 -19.32
CA PHE A 296 -0.66 -11.70 -19.15
C PHE A 296 -1.19 -13.00 -19.77
N GLU A 297 -0.79 -13.34 -20.99
CA GLU A 297 -1.20 -14.60 -21.62
C GLU A 297 -0.72 -15.82 -20.82
N ARG A 298 0.45 -15.76 -20.17
CA ARG A 298 0.91 -16.82 -19.24
C ARG A 298 0.05 -16.90 -17.99
N ALA A 299 -0.31 -15.75 -17.40
CA ALA A 299 -1.16 -15.69 -16.21
C ALA A 299 -2.56 -16.23 -16.51
N LYS A 300 -3.17 -15.80 -17.62
CA LYS A 300 -4.48 -16.27 -18.08
C LYS A 300 -4.50 -17.77 -18.28
N LYS A 301 -3.52 -18.32 -19.00
CA LYS A 301 -3.39 -19.76 -19.17
C LYS A 301 -3.28 -20.50 -17.84
N TYR A 302 -2.50 -19.97 -16.89
CA TYR A 302 -2.34 -20.59 -15.58
C TYR A 302 -3.66 -20.69 -14.81
N ILE A 303 -4.46 -19.63 -14.78
CA ILE A 303 -5.72 -19.62 -14.03
C ILE A 303 -6.77 -20.53 -14.68
N GLU A 304 -6.82 -20.58 -16.02
CA GLU A 304 -7.68 -21.50 -16.78
C GLU A 304 -7.31 -22.97 -16.54
N GLU A 305 -6.02 -23.30 -16.47
CA GLU A 305 -5.54 -24.66 -16.15
C GLU A 305 -5.83 -25.10 -14.70
N ASN A 306 -6.14 -24.15 -13.80
CA ASN A 306 -6.48 -24.40 -12.41
C ASN A 306 -7.97 -24.12 -12.11
N ASP A 307 -8.82 -24.27 -13.14
CA ASP A 307 -10.29 -24.23 -13.03
C ASP A 307 -10.90 -22.86 -12.64
N PHE A 308 -10.14 -21.77 -12.69
CA PHE A 308 -10.69 -20.41 -12.58
C PHE A 308 -11.22 -19.97 -13.95
N LYS A 309 -12.52 -20.12 -14.16
CA LYS A 309 -13.22 -19.80 -15.41
C LYS A 309 -13.85 -18.41 -15.35
N ASN A 310 -14.12 -17.84 -16.53
CA ASN A 310 -14.78 -16.54 -16.69
C ASN A 310 -14.10 -15.43 -15.88
N MET A 311 -12.76 -15.41 -15.89
CA MET A 311 -11.97 -14.39 -15.23
C MET A 311 -11.52 -13.35 -16.26
N SER A 312 -11.82 -12.08 -16.02
CA SER A 312 -11.35 -10.96 -16.83
C SER A 312 -10.18 -10.24 -16.16
N LEU A 313 -9.27 -9.69 -16.98
CA LEU A 313 -8.15 -8.89 -16.47
C LEU A 313 -8.71 -7.59 -15.92
N TYR A 314 -8.45 -7.35 -14.64
CA TYR A 314 -8.87 -6.13 -13.96
C TYR A 314 -7.75 -5.08 -13.92
N GLN A 315 -6.54 -5.52 -13.60
CA GLN A 315 -5.37 -4.65 -13.50
C GLN A 315 -4.11 -5.43 -13.86
N SER A 316 -3.15 -4.77 -14.50
CA SER A 316 -1.81 -5.29 -14.66
C SER A 316 -0.78 -4.22 -14.32
N THR A 317 0.27 -4.61 -13.61
CA THR A 317 1.41 -3.74 -13.29
C THR A 317 2.70 -4.49 -13.49
N GLU A 318 3.74 -3.76 -13.89
CA GLU A 318 5.09 -4.29 -13.97
C GLU A 318 5.93 -3.70 -12.84
N TYR A 319 6.53 -4.55 -12.02
CA TYR A 319 7.50 -4.14 -11.03
C TYR A 319 8.83 -4.85 -11.27
N LYS A 320 9.86 -4.06 -11.63
CA LYS A 320 11.17 -4.54 -12.10
C LYS A 320 11.06 -5.43 -13.34
N GLN A 321 10.87 -6.73 -13.12
CA GLN A 321 10.85 -7.79 -14.14
C GLN A 321 9.75 -8.83 -13.81
N ILE A 322 8.77 -8.42 -12.99
CA ILE A 322 7.62 -9.23 -12.59
C ILE A 322 6.38 -8.53 -13.10
N GLY A 323 5.54 -9.26 -13.82
CA GLY A 323 4.18 -8.84 -14.14
C GLY A 323 3.24 -9.30 -13.03
N VAL A 324 2.48 -8.38 -12.45
CA VAL A 324 1.43 -8.64 -11.48
C VAL A 324 0.09 -8.42 -12.19
N TYR A 325 -0.77 -9.43 -12.18
CA TYR A 325 -2.06 -9.44 -12.86
C TYR A 325 -3.17 -9.75 -11.87
N SER A 326 -4.10 -8.82 -11.72
CA SER A 326 -5.30 -9.01 -10.92
C SER A 326 -6.46 -9.36 -11.85
N PHE A 327 -7.19 -10.41 -11.50
CA PHE A 327 -8.35 -10.87 -12.24
C PHE A 327 -9.60 -10.78 -11.36
N ILE A 328 -10.74 -10.57 -12.00
CA ILE A 328 -12.06 -10.59 -11.38
C ILE A 328 -12.95 -11.56 -12.14
N TYR A 329 -13.84 -12.24 -11.41
CA TYR A 329 -14.85 -13.09 -12.03
C TYR A 329 -15.89 -12.24 -12.76
N GLU A 330 -16.38 -12.75 -13.87
CA GLU A 330 -17.38 -12.12 -14.71
C GLU A 330 -18.51 -13.10 -15.02
N GLU A 331 -19.74 -12.66 -14.81
CA GLU A 331 -20.95 -13.44 -15.03
C GLU A 331 -21.99 -12.59 -15.74
N ASP A 332 -22.46 -13.05 -16.90
CA ASP A 332 -23.44 -12.33 -17.73
C ASP A 332 -23.06 -10.86 -18.00
N ASP A 333 -21.79 -10.62 -18.37
CA ASP A 333 -21.18 -9.30 -18.59
C ASP A 333 -21.15 -8.38 -17.33
N VAL A 334 -21.34 -8.94 -16.13
CA VAL A 334 -21.24 -8.26 -14.84
C VAL A 334 -19.93 -8.64 -14.13
N LYS A 335 -19.12 -7.64 -13.81
CA LYS A 335 -17.86 -7.79 -13.08
C LYS A 335 -18.10 -8.01 -11.59
N ILE A 336 -17.62 -9.11 -11.01
CA ILE A 336 -17.82 -9.46 -9.60
C ILE A 336 -16.53 -9.22 -8.81
N TYR A 337 -16.34 -8.01 -8.31
CA TYR A 337 -15.12 -7.58 -7.61
C TYR A 337 -14.76 -8.41 -6.37
N PRO A 338 -15.72 -8.88 -5.55
CA PRO A 338 -15.40 -9.76 -4.42
C PRO A 338 -14.69 -11.05 -4.85
N ASP A 339 -14.97 -11.54 -6.05
CA ASP A 339 -14.45 -12.77 -6.60
C ASP A 339 -13.17 -12.50 -7.40
N SER A 340 -12.12 -12.08 -6.67
CA SER A 340 -10.84 -11.70 -7.25
C SER A 340 -9.73 -12.69 -6.95
N LEU A 341 -8.72 -12.70 -7.82
CA LEU A 341 -7.44 -13.38 -7.61
C LEU A 341 -6.30 -12.55 -8.21
N GLU A 342 -5.07 -12.81 -7.77
CA GLU A 342 -3.87 -12.18 -8.33
C GLU A 342 -2.83 -13.24 -8.69
N VAL A 343 -2.14 -13.03 -9.81
CA VAL A 343 -1.05 -13.87 -10.33
C VAL A 343 0.20 -13.02 -10.54
N LYS A 344 1.35 -13.53 -10.13
CA LYS A 344 2.66 -12.94 -10.43
C LYS A 344 3.42 -13.83 -11.40
N ILE A 345 3.89 -13.25 -12.51
CA ILE A 345 4.66 -13.94 -13.54
C ILE A 345 6.05 -13.32 -13.65
N ALA A 346 7.08 -14.15 -13.70
CA ALA A 346 8.43 -13.73 -14.02
C ALA A 346 8.52 -13.38 -15.51
N LEU A 347 8.92 -12.17 -15.85
CA LEU A 347 9.01 -11.72 -17.24
C LEU A 347 10.34 -12.14 -17.92
N ASP A 348 11.23 -12.85 -17.22
CA ASP A 348 12.44 -13.44 -17.79
C ASP A 348 12.15 -14.76 -18.55
N ASN A 349 11.21 -15.57 -18.06
CA ASN A 349 10.91 -16.88 -18.65
C ASN A 349 9.42 -17.27 -18.66
N GLY A 350 8.56 -16.51 -18.00
CA GLY A 350 7.12 -16.76 -17.90
C GLY A 350 6.69 -17.73 -16.80
N ASP A 351 7.59 -18.09 -15.87
CA ASP A 351 7.25 -18.89 -14.70
C ASP A 351 6.30 -18.14 -13.76
N ILE A 352 5.38 -18.87 -13.13
CA ILE A 352 4.59 -18.32 -12.04
C ILE A 352 5.46 -18.13 -10.80
N LEU A 353 5.42 -16.93 -10.23
CA LEU A 353 6.10 -16.56 -9.00
C LEU A 353 5.14 -16.42 -7.82
N GLY A 354 3.86 -16.21 -8.08
CA GLY A 354 2.89 -16.07 -7.02
C GLY A 354 1.46 -16.18 -7.47
N LEU A 355 0.60 -16.56 -6.53
CA LEU A 355 -0.84 -16.67 -6.70
C LEU A 355 -1.50 -16.33 -5.36
N THR A 356 -2.59 -15.56 -5.37
CA THR A 356 -3.52 -15.52 -4.25
C THR A 356 -4.94 -15.59 -4.76
N THR A 357 -5.69 -16.59 -4.28
CA THR A 357 -7.07 -16.91 -4.68
C THR A 357 -8.01 -16.83 -3.48
N LYS A 358 -7.50 -16.31 -2.36
CA LYS A 358 -8.22 -16.25 -1.09
C LYS A 358 -9.56 -15.52 -1.25
N ASN A 359 -9.58 -14.37 -1.94
CA ASN A 359 -10.81 -13.61 -2.15
C ASN A 359 -11.84 -14.41 -2.94
N TYR A 360 -11.43 -15.05 -4.03
CA TYR A 360 -12.29 -15.98 -4.78
C TYR A 360 -12.90 -17.05 -3.86
N PHE A 361 -12.10 -17.78 -3.07
CA PHE A 361 -12.62 -18.86 -2.22
C PHE A 361 -13.40 -18.41 -0.98
N ILE A 362 -13.31 -17.16 -0.58
CA ILE A 362 -14.18 -16.56 0.46
C ILE A 362 -15.52 -16.14 -0.14
N ASN A 363 -15.51 -15.58 -1.36
CA ASN A 363 -16.65 -14.84 -1.88
C ASN A 363 -17.45 -15.60 -2.95
N HIS A 364 -16.79 -16.45 -3.73
CA HIS A 364 -17.36 -17.04 -4.95
C HIS A 364 -18.51 -18.01 -4.67
N LYS A 365 -19.69 -17.64 -5.12
CA LYS A 365 -20.95 -18.36 -4.95
C LYS A 365 -21.84 -18.09 -6.15
N GLU A 366 -22.81 -18.96 -6.36
CA GLU A 366 -23.93 -18.67 -7.26
C GLU A 366 -24.67 -17.42 -6.75
N ARG A 367 -24.91 -16.45 -7.63
CA ARG A 367 -25.57 -15.19 -7.31
C ARG A 367 -26.84 -15.05 -8.13
N ASP A 368 -27.88 -14.55 -7.47
CA ASP A 368 -29.06 -14.01 -8.14
C ASP A 368 -28.82 -12.50 -8.31
N ILE A 369 -28.24 -12.11 -9.45
CA ILE A 369 -27.92 -10.72 -9.73
C ILE A 369 -29.22 -10.02 -10.17
N PRO A 370 -29.70 -9.00 -9.43
CA PRO A 370 -30.93 -8.31 -9.78
C PRO A 370 -30.77 -7.55 -11.09
N THR A 371 -31.86 -7.29 -11.79
CA THR A 371 -31.86 -6.35 -12.92
C THR A 371 -31.77 -4.91 -12.38
N PRO A 372 -30.95 -4.03 -13.00
CA PRO A 372 -30.91 -2.61 -12.63
C PRO A 372 -32.29 -1.95 -12.64
N ASP A 373 -32.63 -1.21 -11.57
CA ASP A 373 -33.84 -0.36 -11.55
C ASP A 373 -33.61 0.97 -12.28
N LEU A 374 -32.35 1.43 -12.33
CA LEU A 374 -31.94 2.61 -13.08
C LEU A 374 -31.36 2.21 -14.43
N THR A 375 -31.59 3.07 -15.42
CA THR A 375 -30.84 3.00 -16.67
C THR A 375 -29.41 3.52 -16.47
N LYS A 376 -28.50 3.09 -17.36
CA LYS A 376 -27.13 3.61 -17.43
C LYS A 376 -27.10 5.15 -17.51
N ASP A 377 -27.97 5.76 -18.32
CA ASP A 377 -27.99 7.21 -18.48
C ASP A 377 -28.44 7.94 -17.20
N GLU A 378 -29.39 7.36 -16.46
CA GLU A 378 -29.80 7.89 -15.15
C GLU A 378 -28.70 7.76 -14.10
N ALA A 379 -27.95 6.65 -14.12
CA ALA A 379 -26.78 6.46 -13.25
C ALA A 379 -25.63 7.41 -13.64
N LEU A 380 -25.39 7.63 -14.93
CA LEU A 380 -24.38 8.56 -15.45
C LEU A 380 -24.65 9.99 -14.98
N GLN A 381 -25.91 10.41 -14.88
CA GLN A 381 -26.28 11.73 -14.33
C GLN A 381 -25.93 11.89 -12.84
N LYS A 382 -25.64 10.79 -12.13
CA LYS A 382 -25.18 10.79 -10.74
C LYS A 382 -23.66 10.89 -10.61
N VAL A 383 -22.92 10.77 -11.71
CA VAL A 383 -21.46 10.95 -11.71
C VAL A 383 -21.11 12.44 -11.62
N ASN A 384 -19.96 12.76 -11.03
CA ASN A 384 -19.45 14.12 -10.97
C ASN A 384 -19.25 14.64 -12.40
N LYS A 385 -19.91 15.76 -12.72
CA LYS A 385 -19.93 16.35 -14.07
C LYS A 385 -18.57 16.80 -14.59
N ASN A 386 -17.59 16.92 -13.69
CA ASN A 386 -16.23 17.29 -14.06
C ASN A 386 -15.39 16.08 -14.48
N VAL A 387 -15.90 14.85 -14.32
CA VAL A 387 -15.22 13.63 -14.76
C VAL A 387 -15.64 13.33 -16.20
N GLU A 388 -14.67 13.21 -17.10
CA GLU A 388 -14.89 12.77 -18.47
C GLU A 388 -14.94 11.24 -18.53
N ILE A 389 -16.12 10.69 -18.83
CA ILE A 389 -16.35 9.24 -18.82
C ILE A 389 -15.91 8.60 -20.15
N LEU A 390 -15.12 7.54 -20.04
CA LEU A 390 -14.48 6.82 -21.14
C LEU A 390 -15.12 5.45 -21.39
N GLU A 391 -15.39 4.71 -20.30
CA GLU A 391 -15.96 3.37 -20.35
C GLU A 391 -17.00 3.17 -19.25
N ASP A 392 -17.87 2.18 -19.47
CA ASP A 392 -18.88 1.77 -18.51
C ASP A 392 -19.11 0.26 -18.55
N SER A 393 -19.46 -0.30 -17.40
CA SER A 393 -19.84 -1.71 -17.24
C SER A 393 -20.73 -1.91 -16.03
N LEU A 394 -21.40 -3.05 -15.92
CA LEU A 394 -22.05 -3.45 -14.66
C LEU A 394 -21.03 -4.14 -13.76
N ALA A 395 -21.14 -3.90 -12.46
CA ALA A 395 -20.27 -4.48 -11.46
C ALA A 395 -21.01 -4.75 -10.15
N VAL A 396 -20.66 -5.85 -9.49
CA VAL A 396 -21.00 -6.10 -8.09
C VAL A 396 -19.79 -5.77 -7.24
N ILE A 397 -19.99 -4.89 -6.25
CA ILE A 397 -18.97 -4.53 -5.26
C ILE A 397 -19.49 -4.74 -3.85
N ARG A 398 -18.60 -4.77 -2.86
CA ARG A 398 -18.99 -4.61 -1.45
C ARG A 398 -19.00 -3.13 -1.10
N ASN A 399 -20.13 -2.63 -0.59
CA ASN A 399 -20.23 -1.27 -0.07
C ASN A 399 -19.50 -1.14 1.28
N GLU A 400 -19.53 0.06 1.88
CA GLU A 400 -18.86 0.34 3.17
C GLU A 400 -19.41 -0.51 4.34
N LEU A 401 -20.64 -1.01 4.24
CA LEU A 401 -21.24 -1.92 5.22
C LEU A 401 -20.84 -3.39 4.99
N GLY A 402 -20.07 -3.66 3.93
CA GLY A 402 -19.64 -5.00 3.53
C GLY A 402 -20.70 -5.79 2.74
N GLU A 403 -21.80 -5.15 2.35
CA GLU A 403 -22.91 -5.76 1.59
C GLU A 403 -22.61 -5.74 0.09
N GLU A 404 -22.93 -6.82 -0.62
CA GLU A 404 -22.81 -6.87 -2.08
C GLU A 404 -23.94 -6.06 -2.72
N VAL A 405 -23.58 -5.10 -3.57
CA VAL A 405 -24.51 -4.22 -4.29
C VAL A 405 -24.19 -4.20 -5.78
N LEU A 406 -25.22 -4.21 -6.62
CA LEU A 406 -25.08 -4.02 -8.06
C LEU A 406 -24.89 -2.54 -8.38
N THR A 407 -23.92 -2.26 -9.25
CA THR A 407 -23.50 -0.91 -9.60
C THR A 407 -23.24 -0.79 -11.10
N TYR A 408 -23.40 0.41 -11.63
CA TYR A 408 -22.74 0.84 -12.83
C TYR A 408 -21.32 1.32 -12.45
N GLU A 409 -20.32 0.65 -13.01
CA GLU A 409 -18.92 1.09 -13.02
C GLU A 409 -18.74 2.07 -14.17
N PHE A 410 -18.25 3.27 -13.87
CA PHE A 410 -17.82 4.25 -14.86
C PHE A 410 -16.33 4.50 -14.70
N LEU A 411 -15.58 4.33 -15.78
CA LEU A 411 -14.17 4.71 -15.86
C LEU A 411 -14.08 6.07 -16.53
N GLY A 412 -13.40 7.03 -15.90
CA GLY A 412 -13.25 8.36 -16.45
C GLY A 412 -12.02 9.10 -15.95
N THR A 413 -11.81 10.31 -16.45
CA THR A 413 -10.66 11.15 -16.09
C THR A 413 -11.11 12.47 -15.48
N TYR A 414 -10.35 12.95 -14.50
CA TYR A 414 -10.50 14.28 -13.93
C TYR A 414 -9.11 14.92 -13.84
N GLY A 415 -8.85 15.93 -14.68
CA GLY A 415 -7.49 16.41 -14.89
C GLY A 415 -6.63 15.34 -15.58
N ASP A 416 -5.44 15.08 -15.04
CA ASP A 416 -4.50 14.07 -15.57
C ASP A 416 -4.67 12.68 -14.93
N GLU A 417 -5.69 12.51 -14.07
CA GLU A 417 -5.87 11.34 -13.24
C GLU A 417 -7.09 10.53 -13.69
N THR A 418 -6.98 9.20 -13.62
CA THR A 418 -8.05 8.27 -13.99
C THR A 418 -8.75 7.77 -12.74
N TYR A 419 -10.08 7.75 -12.78
CA TYR A 419 -10.95 7.34 -11.69
C TYR A 419 -11.93 6.27 -12.16
N ARG A 420 -12.23 5.35 -11.25
CA ARG A 420 -13.34 4.40 -11.37
C ARG A 420 -14.41 4.76 -10.34
N ILE A 421 -15.63 4.96 -10.82
CA ILE A 421 -16.78 5.44 -10.03
C ILE A 421 -17.86 4.37 -10.08
N PHE A 422 -18.38 3.98 -8.91
CA PHE A 422 -19.43 2.97 -8.79
C PHE A 422 -20.73 3.62 -8.32
N ILE A 423 -21.74 3.62 -9.18
CA ILE A 423 -23.08 4.13 -8.89
C ILE A 423 -24.04 2.96 -8.72
N ASN A 424 -24.69 2.85 -7.57
CA ASN A 424 -25.69 1.83 -7.26
C ASN A 424 -26.77 1.77 -8.34
N ALA A 425 -26.93 0.61 -8.96
CA ALA A 425 -27.84 0.39 -10.07
C ALA A 425 -29.32 0.38 -9.66
N MET A 426 -29.61 0.30 -8.35
CA MET A 426 -30.97 0.26 -7.81
C MET A 426 -31.45 1.65 -7.36
N ASN A 427 -30.57 2.47 -6.77
CA ASN A 427 -30.97 3.73 -6.13
C ASN A 427 -30.15 4.96 -6.56
N GLY A 428 -29.08 4.78 -7.34
CA GLY A 428 -28.25 5.87 -7.88
C GLY A 428 -27.29 6.51 -6.87
N LYS A 429 -27.11 5.90 -5.69
CA LYS A 429 -26.10 6.31 -4.71
C LYS A 429 -24.71 5.99 -5.24
N GLU A 430 -23.76 6.91 -5.09
CA GLU A 430 -22.33 6.61 -5.33
C GLU A 430 -21.81 5.73 -4.19
N GLU A 431 -21.49 4.49 -4.48
CA GLU A 431 -21.03 3.51 -3.48
C GLU A 431 -19.53 3.57 -3.26
N LYS A 432 -18.75 3.91 -4.31
CA LYS A 432 -17.29 3.96 -4.23
C LYS A 432 -16.69 4.79 -5.37
N VAL A 433 -15.59 5.48 -5.08
CA VAL A 433 -14.72 6.11 -6.09
C VAL A 433 -13.28 5.69 -5.81
N GLU A 434 -12.59 5.21 -6.84
CA GLU A 434 -11.21 4.75 -6.77
C GLU A 434 -10.36 5.54 -7.78
N LYS A 435 -9.27 6.14 -7.31
CA LYS A 435 -8.22 6.62 -8.20
C LYS A 435 -7.42 5.42 -8.72
N LEU A 436 -7.22 5.33 -10.04
CA LEU A 436 -6.36 4.33 -10.64
C LEU A 436 -4.93 4.86 -10.72
N GLY A 437 -3.96 4.07 -10.26
CA GLY A 437 -2.57 4.49 -10.21
C GLY A 437 -2.02 4.83 -11.61
N SER A 438 -1.39 6.00 -11.72
CA SER A 438 -0.50 6.35 -12.83
C SER A 438 0.88 5.70 -12.63
N SER A 439 1.63 5.44 -13.70
CA SER A 439 3.04 5.01 -13.59
C SER A 439 3.84 5.99 -12.73
N GLU A 440 4.59 5.48 -11.73
CA GLU A 440 5.47 6.31 -10.91
C GLU A 440 6.41 7.16 -11.79
N MET A 441 6.59 8.44 -11.44
CA MET A 441 7.54 9.32 -12.13
C MET A 441 8.95 8.75 -12.00
N ASN A 442 9.68 8.64 -13.10
CA ASN A 442 11.07 8.21 -13.07
C ASN A 442 11.96 9.39 -12.65
N TYR A 443 12.43 9.37 -11.40
CA TYR A 443 13.28 10.43 -10.84
C TYR A 443 14.75 10.34 -11.30
N SER A 444 15.16 9.27 -11.98
CA SER A 444 16.56 9.04 -12.41
C SER A 444 17.02 9.93 -13.58
N GLY A 445 16.22 10.91 -14.00
CA GLY A 445 16.45 11.73 -15.19
C GLY A 445 16.20 13.22 -15.01
N MET A 446 16.05 13.70 -13.77
CA MET A 446 15.96 15.13 -13.44
C MET A 446 17.29 15.67 -12.92
#